data_AF-A0A0T7PFF5-F1
#
_entry.id   AF-A0A0T7PFF5-F1
#
_cell.length_a   1.000
_cell.length_b   1.000
_cell.length_c   1.000
_cell.angle_alpha   90.00
_cell.angle_beta   90.00
_cell.angle_gamma   90.00
#
_symmetry.space_group_name_H-M   'P 1'
#
loop_
_entity.id
_entity.type
_entity.pdbx_description
1 polymer ?
#
loop_
_entity_poly.entity_id
_entity_poly.type
_entity_poly.pdbx_seq_one_letter_code
_entity_poly.pdbx_strand_id
1 'polypeptide(L)'
;MHEMMMPFLEHFVMRSRYVDNPGLFKAASPISYVHSEAPPFFVLHGEKDPMVPSAQSRAFSAALRDAGAATVSYAELPNAHHAFDLAATVRSRMVAEAVSDFLGVIYGRRMGARKGSLALSSPPAS
;
A
#
# COMPACT_ATOMS: atom_id res chain seq x y z
N MET A 1 2.86 -6.47 18.95
CA MET A 1 1.82 -6.96 18.02
C MET A 1 0.53 -7.04 18.83
N HIS A 2 -0.62 -6.55 18.35
CA HIS A 2 -1.88 -6.64 19.12
C HIS A 2 -2.21 -8.12 19.38
N GLU A 3 -2.58 -8.47 20.61
CA GLU A 3 -2.68 -9.87 21.08
C GLU A 3 -3.63 -10.72 20.25
N MET A 4 -4.70 -10.11 19.70
CA MET A 4 -5.69 -10.81 18.87
C MET A 4 -5.26 -11.03 17.42
N MET A 5 -4.18 -10.40 16.94
CA MET A 5 -3.84 -10.45 15.51
C MET A 5 -3.38 -11.85 15.08
N MET A 6 -2.54 -12.53 15.87
CA MET A 6 -2.07 -13.87 15.48
C MET A 6 -3.21 -14.91 15.47
N PRO A 7 -4.06 -15.02 16.51
CA PRO A 7 -5.22 -15.91 16.45
C PRO A 7 -6.14 -15.62 15.26
N PHE A 8 -6.35 -14.33 14.93
CA PHE A 8 -7.14 -13.94 13.76
C PHE A 8 -6.50 -14.42 12.45
N LEU A 9 -5.20 -14.18 12.26
CA LEU A 9 -4.48 -14.61 11.07
C LEU A 9 -4.45 -16.14 10.96
N GLU A 10 -4.19 -16.85 12.06
CA GLU A 10 -4.12 -18.31 12.06
C GLU A 10 -5.47 -18.95 11.73
N HIS A 11 -6.57 -18.43 12.31
CA HIS A 11 -7.89 -19.05 12.18
C HIS A 11 -8.65 -18.62 10.92
N PHE A 12 -8.60 -17.34 10.55
CA PHE A 12 -9.45 -16.79 9.49
C PHE A 12 -8.72 -16.55 8.18
N VAL A 13 -7.43 -16.20 8.21
CA VAL A 13 -6.67 -15.82 7.00
C VAL A 13 -5.83 -16.98 6.47
N MET A 14 -4.89 -17.47 7.27
CA MET A 14 -3.95 -18.52 6.87
C MET A 14 -4.51 -19.93 7.04
N ARG A 15 -5.52 -20.11 7.91
CA ARG A 15 -6.08 -21.42 8.29
C ARG A 15 -4.99 -22.43 8.68
N SER A 16 -3.94 -21.94 9.35
CA SER A 16 -2.74 -22.67 9.76
C SER A 16 -2.07 -21.92 10.91
N ARG A 17 -1.48 -22.63 11.88
CA ARG A 17 -0.74 -21.98 12.97
C ARG A 17 0.63 -21.51 12.49
N TYR A 18 1.09 -20.37 12.99
CA TYR A 18 2.41 -19.82 12.63
C TYR A 18 3.55 -20.78 12.97
N VAL A 19 3.44 -21.46 14.12
CA VAL A 19 4.45 -22.43 14.58
C VAL A 19 4.59 -23.64 13.67
N ASP A 20 3.52 -24.02 12.97
CA ASP A 20 3.52 -25.20 12.09
C ASP A 20 4.02 -24.84 10.68
N ASN A 21 3.74 -23.62 10.22
CA ASN A 21 4.11 -23.19 8.87
C ASN A 21 4.56 -21.72 8.82
N PRO A 22 5.71 -21.37 9.42
CA PRO A 22 6.20 -19.98 9.44
C PRO A 22 6.53 -19.47 8.03
N GLY A 23 6.88 -20.37 7.10
CA GLY A 23 7.14 -20.07 5.69
C GLY A 23 5.91 -19.50 4.98
N LEU A 24 4.71 -20.06 5.24
CA LEU A 24 3.45 -19.55 4.69
C LEU A 24 3.19 -18.10 5.10
N PHE A 25 3.38 -17.78 6.39
CA PHE A 25 3.19 -16.41 6.90
C PHE A 25 4.21 -15.44 6.32
N LYS A 26 5.47 -15.86 6.16
CA LYS A 26 6.51 -15.04 5.52
C LYS A 26 6.16 -14.75 4.06
N ALA A 27 5.72 -15.78 3.32
CA ALA A 27 5.32 -15.66 1.92
C ALA A 27 4.05 -14.82 1.73
N ALA A 28 3.16 -14.77 2.72
CA ALA A 28 1.98 -13.92 2.67
C ALA A 28 2.24 -12.47 3.14
N SER A 29 3.39 -12.19 3.74
CA SER A 29 3.70 -10.88 4.31
C SER A 29 4.20 -9.92 3.22
N PRO A 30 3.50 -8.78 2.95
CA PRO A 30 3.91 -7.85 1.90
C PRO A 30 5.30 -7.24 2.12
N ILE A 31 5.71 -7.07 3.39
CA ILE A 31 7.02 -6.51 3.73
C ILE A 31 8.18 -7.41 3.26
N SER A 32 7.94 -8.71 3.04
CA SER A 32 8.93 -9.63 2.48
C SER A 32 9.27 -9.36 1.01
N TYR A 33 8.49 -8.52 0.33
CA TYR A 33 8.58 -8.25 -1.11
C TYR A 33 8.95 -6.79 -1.44
N VAL A 34 9.39 -6.00 -0.46
CA VAL A 34 9.84 -4.63 -0.69
C VAL A 34 11.16 -4.60 -1.46
N HIS A 35 11.21 -3.78 -2.52
CA HIS A 35 12.38 -3.59 -3.38
C HIS A 35 12.29 -2.24 -4.12
N SER A 36 13.38 -1.80 -4.76
CA SER A 36 13.45 -0.52 -5.48
C SER A 36 12.46 -0.41 -6.64
N GLU A 37 12.25 -1.51 -7.35
CA GLU A 37 11.31 -1.58 -8.50
C GLU A 37 9.84 -1.74 -8.08
N ALA A 38 9.50 -1.54 -6.79
CA ALA A 38 8.13 -1.68 -6.32
C ALA A 38 7.23 -0.66 -7.05
N PRO A 39 5.99 -1.04 -7.40
CA PRO A 39 5.06 -0.11 -8.02
C PRO A 39 4.77 1.08 -7.09
N PRO A 40 4.25 2.21 -7.59
CA PRO A 40 3.82 3.31 -6.74
C PRO A 40 2.81 2.86 -5.68
N PHE A 41 3.09 3.16 -4.41
CA PHE A 41 2.20 2.85 -3.30
C PHE A 41 1.59 4.12 -2.71
N PHE A 42 0.30 4.05 -2.37
CA PHE A 42 -0.35 4.98 -1.45
C PHE A 42 -1.02 4.18 -0.34
N VAL A 43 -0.46 4.26 0.87
CA VAL A 43 -0.90 3.51 2.05
C VAL A 43 -1.75 4.43 2.94
N LEU A 44 -3.00 4.05 3.18
CA LEU A 44 -3.95 4.76 4.04
C LEU A 44 -4.28 3.89 5.25
N HIS A 45 -4.28 4.46 6.45
CA HIS A 45 -4.57 3.70 7.67
C HIS A 45 -5.37 4.51 8.69
N GLY A 46 -6.31 3.89 9.39
CA GLY A 46 -7.02 4.55 10.50
C GLY A 46 -6.21 4.54 11.79
N GLU A 47 -5.94 5.70 12.39
CA GLU A 47 -5.13 5.83 13.62
C GLU A 47 -5.66 4.94 14.78
N LYS A 48 -6.98 4.79 14.87
CA LYS A 48 -7.69 4.03 15.92
C LYS A 48 -8.19 2.68 15.43
N ASP A 49 -7.55 2.08 14.42
CA ASP A 49 -7.90 0.73 13.96
C ASP A 49 -7.62 -0.31 15.06
N PRO A 50 -8.68 -0.94 15.64
CA PRO A 50 -8.51 -1.92 16.71
C PRO A 50 -8.14 -3.31 16.18
N MET A 51 -8.28 -3.56 14.88
CA MET A 51 -8.03 -4.87 14.27
C MET A 51 -6.60 -4.97 13.73
N VAL A 52 -6.15 -3.95 13.01
CA VAL A 52 -4.81 -3.90 12.42
C VAL A 52 -4.08 -2.65 12.92
N PRO A 53 -3.06 -2.80 13.79
CA PRO A 53 -2.33 -1.65 14.31
C PRO A 53 -1.65 -0.84 13.20
N SER A 54 -1.79 0.48 13.23
CA SER A 54 -1.23 1.37 12.20
C SER A 54 0.31 1.33 12.10
N ALA A 55 0.98 0.87 13.17
CA ALA A 55 2.40 0.57 13.17
C ALA A 55 2.85 -0.38 12.04
N GLN A 56 1.98 -1.29 11.59
CA GLN A 56 2.25 -2.16 10.44
C GLN A 56 2.37 -1.34 9.14
N SER A 57 1.43 -0.43 8.89
CA SER A 57 1.46 0.45 7.72
C SER A 57 2.62 1.45 7.75
N ARG A 58 2.99 1.94 8.94
CA ARG A 58 4.20 2.75 9.13
C ARG A 58 5.46 1.96 8.77
N ALA A 59 5.60 0.74 9.29
CA ALA A 59 6.75 -0.13 9.03
C ALA A 59 6.86 -0.51 7.55
N PHE A 60 5.76 -0.88 6.90
CA PHE A 60 5.75 -1.21 5.49
C PHE A 60 6.11 -0.01 4.61
N SER A 61 5.56 1.17 4.90
CA SER A 61 5.87 2.39 4.15
C SER A 61 7.32 2.84 4.34
N ALA A 62 7.89 2.65 5.54
CA ALA A 62 9.31 2.89 5.78
C ALA A 62 10.18 1.90 4.99
N ALA A 63 9.88 0.60 5.07
CA ALA A 63 10.62 -0.44 4.36
C ALA A 63 10.62 -0.23 2.83
N LEU A 64 9.49 0.18 2.23
CA LEU A 64 9.44 0.55 0.81
C LEU A 64 10.39 1.72 0.48
N ARG A 65 10.41 2.77 1.31
CA ARG A 65 11.29 3.93 1.11
C ARG A 65 12.75 3.56 1.27
N ASP A 66 13.07 2.80 2.31
CA ASP A 66 14.43 2.33 2.60
C ASP A 66 14.96 1.41 1.50
N ALA A 67 14.08 0.62 0.89
CA ALA A 67 14.41 -0.21 -0.28
C ALA A 67 14.57 0.58 -1.60
N GLY A 68 14.32 1.90 -1.58
CA GLY A 68 14.48 2.77 -2.74
C GLY A 68 13.27 2.83 -3.68
N ALA A 69 12.08 2.43 -3.24
CA ALA A 69 10.88 2.53 -4.06
C ALA A 69 10.59 3.99 -4.46
N ALA A 70 10.40 4.22 -5.76
CA ALA A 70 10.37 5.58 -6.32
C ALA A 70 9.16 6.43 -5.89
N THR A 71 8.04 5.81 -5.47
CA THR A 71 6.85 6.56 -5.04
C THR A 71 6.12 5.84 -3.91
N VAL A 72 6.18 6.42 -2.71
CA VAL A 72 5.53 5.90 -1.51
C VAL A 72 4.83 7.04 -0.76
N SER A 73 3.52 7.14 -0.91
CA SER A 73 2.66 8.01 -0.12
C SER A 73 2.11 7.25 1.08
N TYR A 74 2.03 7.90 2.24
CA TYR A 74 1.44 7.33 3.44
C TYR A 74 0.60 8.40 4.16
N ALA A 75 -0.62 8.04 4.56
CA ALA A 75 -1.46 8.89 5.38
C ALA A 75 -2.16 8.07 6.46
N GLU A 76 -2.01 8.53 7.71
CA GLU A 76 -2.76 8.01 8.85
C GLU A 76 -3.90 8.97 9.17
N LEU A 77 -5.13 8.46 9.24
CA LEU A 77 -6.33 9.26 9.42
C LEU A 77 -6.66 9.42 10.90
N PRO A 78 -6.65 10.66 11.43
CA PRO A 78 -6.97 10.89 12.83
C PRO A 78 -8.35 10.38 13.20
N ASN A 79 -8.44 9.69 14.33
CA ASN A 79 -9.69 9.10 14.85
C ASN A 79 -10.43 8.14 13.90
N ALA A 80 -9.78 7.63 12.85
CA ALA A 80 -10.36 6.64 11.97
C ALA A 80 -10.11 5.23 12.48
N HIS A 81 -11.11 4.37 12.41
CA HIS A 81 -11.04 2.97 12.82
C HIS A 81 -10.81 2.09 11.59
N HIS A 82 -10.92 0.78 11.77
CA HIS A 82 -10.98 -0.16 10.65
C HIS A 82 -12.18 0.17 9.73
N ALA A 83 -12.00 -0.04 8.43
CA ALA A 83 -13.04 0.15 7.42
C ALA A 83 -13.77 1.52 7.51
N PHE A 84 -12.99 2.59 7.76
CA PHE A 84 -13.49 3.95 7.98
C PHE A 84 -14.26 4.55 6.80
N ASP A 85 -14.21 3.91 5.64
CA ASP A 85 -14.73 4.35 4.35
C ASP A 85 -16.01 3.63 3.90
N LEU A 86 -16.52 2.65 4.67
CA LEU A 86 -17.72 1.88 4.29
C LEU A 86 -18.99 2.73 4.14
N ALA A 87 -19.14 3.77 4.95
CA ALA A 87 -20.27 4.69 4.90
C ALA A 87 -19.91 5.94 4.09
N ALA A 88 -20.90 6.53 3.41
CA ALA A 88 -20.73 7.79 2.68
C ALA A 88 -20.59 8.98 3.63
N THR A 89 -19.40 9.17 4.18
CA THR A 89 -19.06 10.29 5.07
C THR A 89 -18.15 11.29 4.36
N VAL A 90 -18.01 12.48 4.95
CA VAL A 90 -17.02 13.48 4.49
C VAL A 90 -15.61 12.88 4.45
N ARG A 91 -15.25 12.07 5.46
CA ARG A 91 -13.95 11.38 5.50
C ARG A 91 -13.79 10.43 4.32
N SER A 92 -14.80 9.60 4.04
CA SER A 92 -14.77 8.62 2.94
C SER A 92 -14.62 9.32 1.60
N ARG A 93 -15.32 10.45 1.42
CA ARG A 93 -15.19 11.30 0.23
C ARG A 93 -13.77 11.86 0.07
N MET A 94 -13.21 12.46 1.12
CA MET A 94 -11.85 13.01 1.09
C MET A 94 -10.81 11.92 0.76
N VAL A 95 -11.00 10.71 1.29
CA VAL A 95 -10.11 9.58 0.97
C VAL A 95 -10.25 9.16 -0.48
N ALA A 96 -11.47 9.04 -1.00
CA ALA A 96 -11.70 8.71 -2.40
C ALA A 96 -11.09 9.77 -3.34
N GLU A 97 -11.22 11.05 -3.01
CA GLU A 97 -10.59 12.16 -3.74
C GLU A 97 -9.05 12.04 -3.71
N ALA A 98 -8.45 11.81 -2.53
CA ALA A 98 -7.00 11.62 -2.41
C ALA A 98 -6.48 10.40 -3.20
N VAL A 99 -7.22 9.29 -3.21
CA VAL A 99 -6.89 8.10 -4.02
C VAL A 99 -6.98 8.43 -5.52
N SER A 100 -8.04 9.14 -5.94
CA SER A 100 -8.21 9.59 -7.33
C SER A 100 -7.05 10.49 -7.77
N ASP A 101 -6.64 11.45 -6.93
CA ASP A 101 -5.53 12.35 -7.22
C ASP A 101 -4.21 11.60 -7.34
N PHE A 102 -3.93 10.67 -6.41
CA PHE A 102 -2.74 9.83 -6.48
C PHE A 102 -2.71 9.04 -7.80
N LEU A 103 -3.81 8.35 -8.14
CA LEU A 103 -3.91 7.58 -9.38
C LEU A 103 -3.78 8.48 -10.62
N GLY A 104 -4.35 9.68 -10.60
CA GLY A 104 -4.23 10.67 -11.67
C GLY A 104 -2.78 11.09 -11.90
N VAL A 105 -2.02 11.36 -10.83
CA VAL A 105 -0.58 11.67 -10.91
C VAL A 105 0.21 10.50 -11.49
N ILE A 106 -0.02 9.28 -11.02
CA ILE A 106 0.68 8.08 -11.52
C ILE A 106 0.35 7.83 -13.00
N TYR A 107 -0.92 7.94 -13.37
CA TYR A 107 -1.36 7.79 -14.75
C TYR A 107 -0.73 8.84 -15.67
N GLY A 108 -0.73 10.11 -15.26
CA GLY A 108 -0.11 11.21 -15.99
C GLY A 108 1.38 10.97 -16.24
N ARG A 109 2.13 10.56 -15.19
CA ARG A 109 3.56 10.20 -15.31
C ARG A 109 3.79 9.05 -16.30
N ARG A 110 2.97 8.00 -16.23
CA ARG A 110 3.06 6.85 -17.14
C ARG A 110 2.78 7.24 -18.59
N MET A 111 1.78 8.08 -18.82
CA MET A 111 1.46 8.56 -20.16
C MET A 111 2.53 9.50 -20.72
N GLY A 112 3.13 10.35 -19.87
CA GLY A 112 4.28 11.17 -20.23
C GLY A 112 5.49 10.34 -20.65
N ALA A 113 5.87 9.34 -19.85
CA ALA A 113 6.98 8.44 -20.16
C ALA A 113 6.76 7.66 -21.48
N ARG A 114 5.53 7.19 -21.74
CA ARG A 114 5.18 6.53 -23.00
C ARG A 114 5.32 7.46 -24.21
N LYS A 115 4.83 8.70 -24.12
CA LYS A 115 4.98 9.69 -25.20
C LYS A 115 6.46 10.02 -25.47
N GLY A 116 7.26 10.20 -24.43
CA GLY A 116 8.70 10.43 -24.55
C GLY A 116 9.44 9.26 -25.21
N SER A 117 9.10 8.02 -24.83
CA SER A 117 9.67 6.81 -25.45
C SER A 117 9.31 6.68 -26.93
N LEU A 118 8.08 7.04 -27.33
CA LEU A 118 7.66 7.03 -28.73
C LEU A 118 8.41 8.08 -29.55
N ALA A 119 8.56 9.31 -29.03
CA ALA A 119 9.29 10.39 -29.70
C ALA A 119 10.77 10.09 -29.95
N LEU A 120 11.43 9.37 -29.03
CA LEU A 120 12.84 8.94 -29.17
C LEU A 120 13.04 7.75 -30.13
N SER A 121 11.96 7.05 -30.49
CA SER A 121 12.00 5.88 -31.39
C SER A 121 11.80 6.22 -32.87
N SER A 122 11.47 7.48 -33.21
CA SER A 122 11.36 7.91 -34.60
C SER A 122 12.75 8.09 -35.23
N PRO A 123 13.05 7.45 -36.37
CA PRO A 123 14.33 7.65 -37.05
C PRO A 123 14.42 9.10 -37.57
N PRO A 124 15.64 9.67 -37.66
CA PRO A 124 15.81 10.98 -38.28
C PRO A 124 15.33 10.93 -39.73
N ALA A 125 14.58 11.95 -40.15
CA ALA A 125 14.17 12.11 -41.53
C ALA A 125 15.41 12.27 -42.42
N SER A 126 15.56 11.37 -43.38
CA SER A 126 16.61 11.40 -44.42
C SER A 126 16.35 12.48 -45.47
#